data_AF-A0AA51R2C8-F1
#
_entry.id   AF-A0AA51R2C8-F1
#
_cell.length_a   1.000
_cell.length_b   1.000
_cell.length_c   1.000
_cell.angle_alpha   90.00
_cell.angle_beta   90.00
_cell.angle_gamma   90.00
#
_symmetry.space_group_name_H-M   'P 1'
#
loop_
_entity.id
_entity.type
_entity.pdbx_description
1 polymer ?
#
loop_
_entity_poly.entity_id
_entity_poly.type
_entity_poly.pdbx_seq_one_letter_code
_entity_poly.pdbx_strand_id
1 'polypeptide(L)'
;MFQIKKNLGISISVGLLSGLWVLIAEKLGVPAWPGFIGWSIFFFTGGDLKACKLSFPCLVLGPVLAYLTVLTQTTLETSGITSAIVVVGLGFAMTIAQSFPIFQVASATFIGANIYFASGNNLFHAIVVTSIGLIIGLISVKFGAFLDTIILKKEVV
;
A
#
# COMPACT_ATOMS: atom_id res chain seq x y z
N MET A 1 -12.19 -24.62 14.31
CA MET A 1 -13.54 -24.23 13.82
C MET A 1 -13.98 -22.84 14.31
N PHE A 2 -13.84 -22.50 15.60
CA PHE A 2 -14.26 -21.20 16.16
C PHE A 2 -13.51 -19.98 15.56
N GLN A 3 -12.20 -20.10 15.35
CA GLN A 3 -11.35 -19.06 14.73
C GLN A 3 -11.74 -18.76 13.27
N ILE A 4 -12.21 -19.76 12.51
CA ILE A 4 -12.62 -19.60 11.11
C ILE A 4 -13.89 -18.75 11.03
N LYS A 5 -14.86 -18.98 11.92
CA LYS A 5 -16.11 -18.22 11.97
C LYS A 5 -15.88 -16.73 12.26
N LYS A 6 -14.93 -16.41 13.15
CA LYS A 6 -14.61 -15.03 13.53
C LYS A 6 -14.13 -14.17 12.34
N ASN A 7 -13.47 -14.78 11.36
CA ASN A 7 -12.88 -14.07 10.23
C ASN A 7 -13.66 -14.27 8.92
N LEU A 8 -14.86 -14.86 8.97
CA LEU A 8 -15.58 -15.25 7.76
C LEU A 8 -16.06 -14.03 6.97
N GLY A 9 -16.68 -13.04 7.63
CA GLY A 9 -17.15 -11.82 6.97
C GLY A 9 -16.01 -11.04 6.31
N ILE A 10 -14.88 -10.84 7.02
CA ILE A 10 -13.71 -10.16 6.43
C ILE A 10 -13.09 -10.95 5.27
N SER A 11 -13.06 -12.29 5.35
CA SER A 11 -12.52 -13.13 4.27
C SER A 11 -13.35 -13.04 2.99
N ILE A 12 -14.69 -13.09 3.12
CA ILE A 12 -15.61 -12.91 1.99
C ILE A 12 -15.47 -11.51 1.41
N SER A 13 -15.45 -10.49 2.28
CA SER A 13 -15.31 -9.09 1.89
C SER A 13 -14.04 -8.85 1.07
N VAL A 14 -12.88 -9.32 1.56
CA VAL A 14 -11.59 -9.20 0.86
C VAL A 14 -11.60 -9.97 -0.46
N GLY A 15 -12.14 -11.18 -0.49
CA GLY A 15 -12.26 -11.97 -1.72
C GLY A 15 -13.09 -11.28 -2.81
N LEU A 16 -14.25 -10.72 -2.45
CA LEU A 16 -15.10 -10.03 -3.40
C LEU A 16 -14.49 -8.71 -3.89
N LEU A 17 -13.97 -7.90 -2.98
CA LEU A 17 -13.40 -6.60 -3.31
C LEU A 17 -12.08 -6.73 -4.09
N SER A 18 -11.32 -7.81 -3.89
CA SER A 18 -10.11 -8.09 -4.68
C SER A 18 -10.44 -8.45 -6.12
N GLY A 19 -11.44 -9.30 -6.35
CA GLY A 19 -11.94 -9.58 -7.69
C GLY A 19 -12.46 -8.32 -8.39
N LEU A 20 -13.24 -7.50 -7.69
CA LEU A 20 -13.72 -6.22 -8.22
C LEU A 20 -12.57 -5.26 -8.55
N TRP A 21 -11.55 -5.18 -7.69
CA TRP A 21 -10.39 -4.33 -7.92
C TRP A 21 -9.63 -4.70 -9.19
N VAL A 22 -9.43 -5.99 -9.48
CA VAL A 22 -8.76 -6.43 -10.71
C VAL A 22 -9.52 -5.92 -11.94
N LEU A 23 -10.84 -6.05 -11.97
CA LEU A 23 -11.67 -5.57 -13.08
C LEU A 23 -11.62 -4.04 -13.23
N ILE A 24 -11.57 -3.30 -12.11
CA ILE A 24 -11.44 -1.84 -12.12
C ILE A 24 -10.06 -1.43 -12.63
N ALA A 25 -8.99 -2.06 -12.13
CA ALA A 25 -7.62 -1.76 -12.49
C ALA A 25 -7.38 -1.98 -14.00
N GLU A 26 -7.90 -3.09 -14.54
CA GLU A 26 -7.86 -3.39 -15.97
C GLU A 26 -8.55 -2.30 -16.80
N LYS A 27 -9.77 -1.89 -16.43
CA LYS A 27 -10.52 -0.82 -17.12
C LYS A 27 -9.84 0.54 -17.05
N LEU A 28 -9.11 0.81 -15.97
CA LEU A 28 -8.35 2.06 -15.79
C LEU A 28 -6.97 2.00 -16.44
N GLY A 29 -6.53 0.84 -16.96
CA GLY A 29 -5.19 0.67 -17.52
C GLY A 29 -4.06 0.80 -16.49
N VAL A 30 -4.35 0.53 -15.22
CA VAL A 30 -3.37 0.62 -14.13
C VAL A 30 -2.99 -0.78 -13.62
N PRO A 31 -1.76 -0.99 -13.12
CA PRO A 31 -1.40 -2.26 -12.51
C PRO A 31 -2.22 -2.51 -11.24
N ALA A 32 -2.79 -3.71 -11.07
CA ALA A 32 -3.57 -4.05 -9.88
C ALA A 32 -2.68 -4.20 -8.62
N TRP A 33 -1.43 -4.62 -8.79
CA TRP A 33 -0.52 -5.00 -7.70
C TRP A 33 -0.21 -3.87 -6.69
N PRO A 34 0.07 -2.61 -7.11
CA PRO A 34 0.20 -1.50 -6.17
C PRO A 34 -1.00 -1.35 -5.23
N GLY A 35 -2.22 -1.53 -5.75
CA GLY A 35 -3.45 -1.52 -4.94
C GLY A 35 -3.47 -2.63 -3.89
N PHE A 36 -3.08 -3.85 -4.26
CA PHE A 36 -2.98 -4.96 -3.29
C PHE A 36 -1.91 -4.75 -2.23
N ILE A 37 -0.80 -4.10 -2.59
CA ILE A 37 0.26 -3.78 -1.63
C ILE A 37 -0.23 -2.72 -0.64
N GLY A 38 -0.90 -1.66 -1.12
CA GLY A 38 -1.53 -0.67 -0.24
C GLY A 38 -2.53 -1.32 0.72
N TRP A 39 -3.36 -2.21 0.21
CA TRP A 39 -4.32 -2.97 1.02
C TRP A 39 -3.63 -3.85 2.08
N SER A 40 -2.52 -4.50 1.71
CA SER A 40 -1.73 -5.31 2.64
C SER A 40 -1.09 -4.45 3.74
N ILE A 41 -0.56 -3.27 3.39
CA ILE A 41 -0.01 -2.30 4.35
C ILE A 41 -1.10 -1.79 5.31
N PHE A 42 -2.32 -1.56 4.83
CA PHE A 42 -3.44 -1.20 5.67
C PHE A 42 -3.69 -2.24 6.78
N PHE A 43 -3.72 -3.53 6.44
CA PHE A 43 -3.88 -4.58 7.46
C PHE A 43 -2.64 -4.73 8.34
N PHE A 44 -1.44 -4.61 7.78
CA PHE A 44 -0.18 -4.65 8.52
C PHE A 44 -0.10 -3.57 9.61
N THR A 45 -0.65 -2.39 9.33
CA THR A 45 -0.65 -1.25 10.27
C THR A 45 -1.88 -1.18 11.18
N GLY A 46 -2.71 -2.22 11.21
CA GLY A 46 -3.76 -2.41 12.21
C GLY A 46 -5.18 -2.54 11.65
N GLY A 47 -5.40 -2.24 10.36
CA GLY A 47 -6.70 -2.44 9.72
C GLY A 47 -7.80 -1.47 10.17
N ASP A 48 -7.44 -0.25 10.59
CA ASP A 48 -8.39 0.78 11.02
C ASP A 48 -8.10 2.15 10.38
N LEU A 49 -8.84 3.20 10.75
CA LEU A 49 -8.60 4.53 10.20
C LEU A 49 -7.21 5.09 10.58
N LYS A 50 -6.63 4.66 11.71
CA LYS A 50 -5.28 5.06 12.11
C LYS A 50 -4.25 4.39 11.19
N ALA A 51 -4.47 3.15 10.77
CA ALA A 51 -3.65 2.44 9.80
C ALA A 51 -3.45 3.26 8.51
N CYS A 52 -4.52 3.87 7.98
CA CYS A 52 -4.42 4.76 6.82
C CYS A 52 -3.59 6.02 7.10
N LYS A 53 -3.82 6.67 8.26
CA LYS A 53 -3.08 7.88 8.65
C LYS A 53 -1.59 7.62 8.84
N LEU A 54 -1.23 6.44 9.34
CA LEU A 54 0.17 6.02 9.52
C LEU A 54 0.83 5.62 8.20
N SER A 55 0.10 4.92 7.35
CA SER A 55 0.65 4.33 6.13
C SER A 55 0.74 5.32 4.97
N PHE A 56 -0.25 6.17 4.79
CA PHE A 56 -0.36 7.04 3.63
C PHE A 56 0.86 7.98 3.46
N PRO A 57 1.33 8.70 4.50
CA PRO A 57 2.51 9.57 4.33
C PRO A 57 3.76 8.80 3.93
N CYS A 58 3.97 7.60 4.48
CA CYS A 58 5.08 6.72 4.13
C CYS A 58 4.99 6.24 2.67
N LEU A 59 3.79 5.82 2.25
CA LEU A 59 3.48 5.37 0.90
C LEU A 59 3.57 6.48 -0.15
N VAL A 60 3.51 7.75 0.25
CA VAL A 60 3.78 8.91 -0.61
C VAL A 60 5.28 9.23 -0.62
N LEU A 61 5.93 9.23 0.55
CA LEU A 61 7.34 9.59 0.68
C LEU A 61 8.25 8.65 -0.12
N GLY A 62 8.01 7.34 -0.06
CA GLY A 62 8.81 6.34 -0.78
C GLY A 62 8.90 6.62 -2.30
N PRO A 63 7.77 6.66 -3.03
CA PRO A 63 7.76 6.98 -4.45
C PRO A 63 8.37 8.34 -4.78
N VAL A 64 8.16 9.36 -3.95
CA VAL A 64 8.75 10.69 -4.16
C VAL A 64 10.27 10.63 -4.08
N LEU A 65 10.82 9.98 -3.05
CA LEU A 65 12.28 9.81 -2.92
C LEU A 65 12.86 8.96 -4.05
N ALA A 66 12.15 7.91 -4.48
CA ALA A 66 12.55 7.09 -5.62
C ALA A 66 12.53 7.88 -6.94
N TYR A 67 11.51 8.71 -7.17
CA TYR A 67 11.46 9.64 -8.31
C TYR A 67 12.64 10.62 -8.29
N LEU A 68 12.93 11.24 -7.15
CA LEU A 68 14.08 12.14 -7.00
C LEU A 68 15.41 11.43 -7.24
N THR A 69 15.50 10.16 -6.87
CA THR A 69 16.66 9.30 -7.14
C THR A 69 16.85 9.13 -8.65
N VAL A 70 15.80 8.74 -9.38
CA VAL A 70 15.85 8.60 -10.85
C VAL A 70 16.18 9.93 -11.53
N LEU A 71 15.55 11.02 -11.08
CA LEU A 71 15.82 12.36 -11.61
C LEU A 71 17.29 12.76 -11.42
N THR A 72 17.84 12.51 -10.22
CA THR A 72 19.25 12.79 -9.90
C THR A 72 20.18 11.94 -10.76
N GLN A 73 19.92 10.65 -10.87
CA GLN A 73 20.73 9.72 -11.67
C GLN A 73 20.71 10.09 -13.16
N THR A 74 19.55 10.50 -13.68
CA THR A 74 19.40 10.92 -15.07
C THR A 74 20.10 12.25 -15.34
N THR A 75 19.93 13.24 -14.45
CA THR A 75 20.52 14.58 -14.60
C THR A 75 22.05 14.56 -14.50
N LEU A 76 22.60 13.69 -13.65
CA LEU A 76 24.04 13.54 -13.46
C LEU A 76 24.65 12.43 -14.33
N GLU A 77 23.86 11.80 -15.21
CA GLU A 77 24.28 10.69 -16.08
C GLU A 77 25.05 9.57 -15.34
N THR A 78 24.58 9.25 -14.12
CA THR A 78 25.28 8.31 -13.25
C THR A 78 25.21 6.88 -13.79
N SER A 79 26.25 6.09 -13.56
CA SER A 79 26.29 4.66 -13.89
C SER A 79 27.20 3.90 -12.93
N GLY A 80 27.00 2.59 -12.78
CA GLY A 80 27.81 1.74 -11.91
C GLY A 80 27.89 2.29 -10.47
N ILE A 81 29.10 2.61 -10.02
CA ILE A 81 29.35 3.09 -8.65
C ILE A 81 28.64 4.42 -8.35
N THR A 82 28.58 5.36 -9.31
CA THR A 82 27.93 6.66 -9.05
C THR A 82 26.43 6.50 -8.87
N SER A 83 25.80 5.60 -9.63
CA SER A 83 24.39 5.24 -9.45
C SER A 83 24.14 4.60 -8.07
N ALA A 84 25.03 3.70 -7.64
CA ALA A 84 24.95 3.07 -6.32
C ALA A 84 25.04 4.09 -5.17
N ILE A 85 25.89 5.11 -5.29
CA ILE A 85 26.00 6.20 -4.30
C ILE A 85 24.68 6.96 -4.16
N VAL A 86 23.98 7.25 -5.26
CA VAL A 86 22.66 7.90 -5.19
C VAL A 86 21.65 7.00 -4.46
N VAL A 87 21.68 5.68 -4.71
CA VAL A 87 20.80 4.72 -4.02
C VAL A 87 21.14 4.60 -2.52
N VAL A 88 22.43 4.72 -2.13
CA VAL A 88 22.82 4.85 -0.72
C VAL A 88 22.16 6.09 -0.09
N GLY A 89 22.18 7.22 -0.79
CA GLY A 89 21.48 8.44 -0.37
C GLY A 89 19.98 8.24 -0.21
N LEU A 90 19.32 7.52 -1.14
CA LEU A 90 17.92 7.14 -1.03
C LEU A 90 17.64 6.31 0.23
N GLY A 91 18.44 5.27 0.48
CA GLY A 91 18.33 4.44 1.68
C GLY A 91 18.48 5.25 2.96
N PHE A 92 19.48 6.13 3.03
CA PHE A 92 19.68 7.05 4.15
C PHE A 92 18.49 8.01 4.34
N ALA A 93 17.98 8.60 3.26
CA ALA A 93 16.84 9.52 3.33
C ALA A 93 15.59 8.83 3.89
N MET A 94 15.31 7.60 3.46
CA MET A 94 14.17 6.83 3.96
C MET A 94 14.31 6.43 5.43
N THR A 95 15.52 6.15 5.91
CA THR A 95 15.77 5.79 7.31
C THR A 95 15.78 7.01 8.23
N ILE A 96 16.41 8.12 7.84
CA ILE A 96 16.40 9.34 8.66
C ILE A 96 14.99 9.93 8.76
N ALA A 97 14.18 9.80 7.71
CA ALA A 97 12.78 10.22 7.72
C ALA A 97 11.97 9.55 8.85
N GLN A 98 12.36 8.36 9.32
CA GLN A 98 11.71 7.66 10.43
C GLN A 98 11.82 8.39 11.77
N SER A 99 12.74 9.36 11.86
CA SER A 99 12.85 10.25 13.02
C SER A 99 11.63 11.16 13.16
N PHE A 100 10.83 11.32 12.10
CA PHE A 100 9.59 12.10 12.13
C PHE A 100 8.39 11.17 12.36
N PRO A 101 7.52 11.44 13.36
CA PRO A 101 6.39 10.56 13.69
C PRO A 101 5.43 10.29 12.52
N ILE A 102 5.32 11.22 11.58
CA ILE A 102 4.45 11.07 10.40
C ILE A 102 4.94 9.98 9.43
N PHE A 103 6.23 9.64 9.45
CA PHE A 103 6.83 8.66 8.56
C PHE A 103 7.25 7.36 9.25
N GLN A 104 6.78 7.10 10.47
CA GLN A 104 7.27 6.03 11.37
C GLN A 104 7.08 4.58 10.87
N VAL A 105 6.41 4.36 9.73
CA VAL A 105 6.25 3.02 9.15
C VAL A 105 7.33 2.81 8.08
N ALA A 106 8.56 2.55 8.52
CA ALA A 106 9.73 2.42 7.64
C ALA A 106 9.50 1.48 6.45
N SER A 107 8.94 0.29 6.73
CA SER A 107 8.62 -0.69 5.70
C SER A 107 7.70 -0.13 4.60
N ALA A 108 6.74 0.72 4.95
CA ALA A 108 5.84 1.33 3.96
C ALA A 108 6.58 2.34 3.06
N THR A 109 7.56 3.07 3.58
CA THR A 109 8.40 3.98 2.76
C THR A 109 9.24 3.20 1.76
N PHE A 110 9.94 2.14 2.22
CA PHE A 110 10.73 1.28 1.32
C PHE A 110 9.85 0.57 0.29
N ILE A 111 8.70 0.03 0.70
CA ILE A 111 7.75 -0.61 -0.21
C ILE A 111 7.25 0.40 -1.25
N GLY A 112 6.88 1.60 -0.83
CA GLY A 112 6.45 2.67 -1.73
C GLY A 112 7.51 3.00 -2.79
N ALA A 113 8.79 3.13 -2.39
CA ALA A 113 9.89 3.32 -3.34
C ALA A 113 9.99 2.18 -4.35
N ASN A 114 9.86 0.91 -3.91
CA ASN A 114 9.86 -0.25 -4.81
C ASN A 114 8.65 -0.27 -5.76
N ILE A 115 7.47 0.12 -5.28
CA ILE A 115 6.28 0.23 -6.13
C ILE A 115 6.51 1.22 -7.28
N TYR A 116 7.21 2.34 -7.02
CA TYR A 116 7.54 3.31 -8.06
C TYR A 116 8.35 2.70 -9.20
N PHE A 117 9.44 2.00 -8.85
CA PHE A 117 10.27 1.30 -9.85
C PHE A 117 9.47 0.19 -10.57
N ALA A 118 8.68 -0.58 -9.84
CA ALA A 118 7.84 -1.64 -10.39
C ALA A 118 6.69 -1.11 -11.28
N SER A 119 6.30 0.14 -11.11
CA SER A 119 5.27 0.82 -11.91
C SER A 119 5.85 1.50 -13.15
N GLY A 120 7.08 1.17 -13.54
CA GLY A 120 7.75 1.76 -14.70
C GLY A 120 8.08 3.23 -14.50
N ASN A 121 8.51 3.62 -13.29
CA ASN A 121 8.84 4.99 -12.92
C ASN A 121 7.66 5.98 -13.03
N ASN A 122 6.42 5.47 -13.01
CA ASN A 122 5.21 6.29 -13.02
C ASN A 122 4.78 6.63 -11.58
N LEU A 123 4.95 7.90 -11.21
CA LEU A 123 4.64 8.39 -9.86
C LEU A 123 3.15 8.34 -9.53
N PHE A 124 2.29 8.57 -10.53
CA PHE A 124 0.84 8.51 -10.37
C PHE A 124 0.39 7.08 -10.04
N HIS A 125 0.88 6.08 -10.79
CA HIS A 125 0.60 4.68 -10.48
C HIS A 125 1.09 4.30 -9.08
N ALA A 126 2.30 4.74 -8.72
CA ALA A 126 2.88 4.37 -7.43
C ALA A 126 2.11 4.94 -6.24
N ILE A 127 1.67 6.20 -6.31
CA ILE A 127 1.00 6.85 -5.18
C ILE A 127 -0.50 6.58 -5.21
N VAL A 128 -1.18 6.86 -6.32
CA VAL A 128 -2.65 6.89 -6.37
C VAL A 128 -3.22 5.48 -6.27
N VAL A 129 -2.68 4.54 -7.06
CA VAL A 129 -3.17 3.16 -7.10
C VAL A 129 -2.94 2.46 -5.75
N THR A 130 -1.77 2.66 -5.14
CA THR A 130 -1.48 2.15 -3.79
C THR A 130 -2.39 2.77 -2.73
N SER A 131 -2.69 4.07 -2.85
CA SER A 131 -3.60 4.75 -1.92
C SER A 131 -5.04 4.25 -2.03
N ILE A 132 -5.49 3.91 -3.24
CA ILE A 132 -6.79 3.23 -3.44
C ILE A 132 -6.82 1.91 -2.66
N GLY A 133 -5.71 1.18 -2.62
CA GLY A 133 -5.54 -0.02 -1.81
C GLY A 133 -5.86 0.19 -0.32
N LEU A 134 -5.38 1.28 0.28
CA LEU A 134 -5.69 1.64 1.67
C LEU A 134 -7.20 1.85 1.87
N ILE A 135 -7.83 2.53 0.91
CA ILE A 135 -9.27 2.85 0.96
C ILE A 135 -10.10 1.58 0.82
N ILE A 136 -9.76 0.70 -0.13
CA ILE A 136 -10.41 -0.60 -0.29
C ILE A 136 -10.24 -1.45 0.97
N GLY A 137 -9.08 -1.38 1.63
CA GLY A 137 -8.86 -2.01 2.93
C GLY A 137 -9.87 -1.56 3.99
N LEU A 138 -10.07 -0.25 4.15
CA LEU A 138 -11.08 0.29 5.06
C LEU A 138 -12.50 -0.18 4.72
N ILE A 139 -12.85 -0.17 3.44
CA ILE A 139 -14.15 -0.65 2.97
C ILE A 139 -14.31 -2.14 3.31
N SER A 140 -13.24 -2.91 3.17
CA SER A 140 -13.25 -4.35 3.43
C SER A 140 -13.58 -4.67 4.88
N VAL A 141 -13.02 -3.91 5.82
CA VAL A 141 -13.31 -4.08 7.26
C VAL A 141 -14.78 -3.76 7.57
N LYS A 142 -15.29 -2.65 7.03
CA LYS A 142 -16.70 -2.25 7.25
C LYS A 142 -17.68 -3.24 6.63
N PHE A 143 -17.40 -3.68 5.40
CA PHE A 143 -18.24 -4.64 4.71
C PHE A 143 -18.17 -6.04 5.35
N GLY A 144 -16.99 -6.45 5.81
CA GLY A 144 -16.82 -7.70 6.55
C GLY A 144 -17.61 -7.73 7.84
N ALA A 145 -17.54 -6.65 8.64
CA ALA A 145 -18.33 -6.51 9.86
C ALA A 145 -19.84 -6.56 9.58
N PHE A 146 -20.31 -5.93 8.49
CA PHE A 146 -21.70 -6.03 8.06
C PHE A 146 -22.10 -7.48 7.73
N LEU A 147 -21.26 -8.22 6.99
CA LEU A 147 -21.53 -9.63 6.67
C LEU A 147 -21.60 -10.50 7.94
N ASP A 148 -20.71 -10.28 8.92
CA ASP A 148 -20.74 -11.02 10.17
C ASP A 148 -22.05 -10.80 10.94
N THR A 149 -22.64 -9.59 10.91
CA THR A 149 -23.95 -9.34 11.53
C THR A 149 -25.08 -10.16 10.90
N ILE A 150 -25.01 -10.41 9.58
CA ILE A 150 -26.01 -11.22 8.87
C ILE A 150 -25.79 -12.71 9.15
N ILE A 151 -24.54 -13.17 9.12
CA ILE A 151 -24.18 -14.57 9.32
C ILE A 151 -24.48 -15.01 10.75
N LEU A 152 -24.06 -14.24 11.76
CA LEU A 152 -24.24 -14.59 13.16
C LEU A 152 -25.70 -14.48 13.62
N LYS A 153 -26.49 -13.55 13.07
CA LYS A 153 -27.92 -13.44 13.37
C LYS A 153 -28.71 -14.67 12.91
N LYS A 154 -28.23 -15.37 11.87
CA LYS A 154 -28.85 -16.57 11.32
C LYS A 154 -28.63 -17.84 12.16
N GLU A 155 -27.71 -17.83 13.12
CA GLU A 155 -27.45 -18.97 14.02
C GLU A 155 -28.20 -18.88 15.37
N VAL A 156 -28.82 -17.74 15.70
CA VAL A 156 -29.55 -17.52 16.98
C VAL A 156 -31.07 -17.73 16.81
N VAL A 157 -31.55 -17.88 15.57
CA VAL A 157 -32.94 -18.20 15.21
C VAL A 157 -32.99 -19.64 14.73
#